data_AF-A0A821YIC2-F1
#
_entry.id   AF-A0A821YIC2-F1
#
_cell.length_a   1.000
_cell.length_b   1.000
_cell.length_c   1.000
_cell.angle_alpha   90.00
_cell.angle_beta   90.00
_cell.angle_gamma   90.00
#
_symmetry.space_group_name_H-M   'P 1'
#
loop_
_entity.id
_entity.type
_entity.pdbx_description
1 polymer ?
#
loop_
_entity_poly.entity_id
_entity_poly.type
_entity_poly.pdbx_seq_one_letter_code
_entity_poly.pdbx_strand_id
1 'polypeptide(L)'
;NKKVVPDIGEFLIQIALSTKYKFNDVKKYVYEEYFARQIYWIQKNSTIKNLLHITTADLPEIFQAVKVSNHLLVFNLEMAETFIFPGVKERLDRLYGYPPTVIVEKFQTRLKAIKAIDRYSVLMQAIRLSDTIKSPDDMIDLIKRSIHVSNQQGYTNI
;
A
#
# COMPACT_ATOMS: atom_id res chain seq x y z
N ASN A 1 0.27 -9.08 16.65
CA ASN A 1 1.49 -8.71 17.41
C ASN A 1 2.13 -7.42 16.85
N LYS A 2 1.50 -6.24 17.01
CA LYS A 2 1.98 -4.95 16.43
C LYS A 2 3.31 -4.43 17.01
N LYS A 3 3.85 -5.06 18.06
CA LYS A 3 4.99 -4.55 18.82
C LYS A 3 6.35 -4.75 18.14
N VAL A 4 6.43 -5.60 17.11
CA VAL A 4 7.72 -6.03 16.54
C VAL A 4 7.95 -5.47 15.13
N VAL A 5 6.90 -5.07 14.42
CA VAL A 5 7.04 -4.70 13.01
C VAL A 5 6.82 -3.20 12.82
N PRO A 6 7.83 -2.46 12.31
CA PRO A 6 7.76 -1.02 12.14
C PRO A 6 6.59 -0.60 11.24
N ASP A 7 6.20 0.67 11.34
CA ASP A 7 5.18 1.25 10.49
C ASP A 7 5.61 1.14 9.02
N ILE A 8 4.74 0.62 8.15
CA ILE A 8 5.07 0.44 6.72
C ILE A 8 5.31 1.80 6.06
N GLY A 9 4.58 2.84 6.47
CA GLY A 9 4.80 4.18 5.96
C GLY A 9 6.21 4.68 6.31
N GLU A 10 6.61 4.54 7.57
CA GLU A 10 7.97 4.87 7.99
C GLU A 10 9.03 4.07 7.22
N PHE A 11 8.83 2.76 7.08
CA PHE A 11 9.75 1.90 6.32
C PHE A 11 9.87 2.34 4.84
N LEU A 12 8.76 2.70 4.19
CA LEU A 12 8.77 3.20 2.81
C LEU A 12 9.63 4.47 2.67
N ILE A 13 9.54 5.38 3.63
CA ILE A 13 10.35 6.60 3.63
C ILE A 13 11.82 6.29 3.89
N GLN A 14 12.13 5.39 4.81
CA GLN A 14 13.51 4.95 5.05
C GLN A 14 14.14 4.32 3.80
N ILE A 15 13.38 3.50 3.07
CA ILE A 15 13.84 2.93 1.78
C ILE A 15 14.02 4.01 0.73
N ALA A 16 13.10 4.98 0.63
CA ALA A 16 13.22 6.08 -0.31
C ALA A 16 14.46 6.96 -0.06
N LEU A 17 14.83 7.15 1.21
CA LEU A 17 16.03 7.88 1.63
C LEU A 17 17.31 7.04 1.59
N SER A 18 17.19 5.72 1.39
CA SER A 18 18.33 4.81 1.40
C SER A 18 19.22 5.01 0.18
N THR A 19 20.53 5.06 0.41
CA THR A 19 21.54 5.01 -0.66
C THR A 19 21.95 3.57 -1.01
N LYS A 20 21.53 2.59 -0.20
CA LYS A 20 21.95 1.17 -0.31
C LYS A 20 20.92 0.31 -1.03
N TYR A 21 19.64 0.54 -0.79
CA TYR A 21 18.54 -0.25 -1.35
C TYR A 21 17.56 0.65 -2.08
N LYS A 22 17.05 0.18 -3.21
CA LYS A 22 15.96 0.81 -3.94
C LYS A 22 14.65 0.13 -3.58
N PHE A 23 13.53 0.85 -3.73
CA PHE A 23 12.21 0.27 -3.49
C PHE A 23 11.96 -1.02 -4.28
N ASN A 24 12.42 -1.10 -5.54
CA ASN A 24 12.28 -2.30 -6.36
C ASN A 24 12.96 -3.54 -5.77
N ASP A 25 14.03 -3.38 -4.98
CA ASP A 25 14.77 -4.50 -4.37
C ASP A 25 13.95 -5.14 -3.25
N VAL A 26 13.10 -4.35 -2.58
CA VAL A 26 12.31 -4.79 -1.41
C VAL A 26 10.80 -4.85 -1.69
N LYS A 27 10.35 -4.41 -2.87
CA LYS A 27 8.95 -4.24 -3.26
C LYS A 27 8.08 -5.47 -2.96
N LYS A 28 8.59 -6.67 -3.28
CA LYS A 28 7.91 -7.93 -3.03
C LYS A 28 7.60 -8.12 -1.54
N TYR A 29 8.60 -7.95 -0.68
CA TYR A 29 8.48 -8.14 0.77
C TYR A 29 7.57 -7.08 1.40
N VAL A 30 7.68 -5.83 0.93
CA VAL A 30 6.79 -4.75 1.39
C VAL A 30 5.34 -5.07 1.12
N TYR A 31 5.02 -5.53 -0.09
CA TYR A 31 3.63 -5.83 -0.44
C TYR A 31 3.11 -7.10 0.22
N GLU A 32 3.93 -8.14 0.36
CA GLU A 32 3.56 -9.34 1.13
C GLU A 32 3.20 -8.98 2.58
N GLU A 33 4.06 -8.22 3.23
CA GLU A 33 3.85 -7.71 4.59
C GLU A 33 2.60 -6.81 4.68
N TYR A 34 2.41 -5.94 3.69
CA TYR A 34 1.26 -5.05 3.61
C TYR A 34 -0.07 -5.82 3.53
N PHE A 35 -0.18 -6.76 2.59
CA PHE A 35 -1.41 -7.55 2.43
C PHE A 35 -1.65 -8.50 3.60
N ALA A 36 -0.60 -9.04 4.23
CA ALA A 36 -0.74 -9.82 5.46
C ALA A 36 -1.37 -8.99 6.59
N ARG A 37 -0.91 -7.75 6.81
CA ARG A 37 -1.50 -6.85 7.83
C ARG A 37 -2.96 -6.49 7.54
N GLN A 38 -3.35 -6.46 6.27
CA GLN A 38 -4.73 -6.16 5.90
C GLN A 38 -5.72 -7.22 6.38
N ILE A 39 -5.29 -8.48 6.48
CA ILE A 39 -6.16 -9.59 6.93
C ILE A 39 -6.77 -9.31 8.30
N TYR A 40 -6.03 -8.67 9.21
CA TYR A 40 -6.57 -8.24 10.51
C TYR A 40 -7.77 -7.32 10.38
N TRP A 41 -7.73 -6.35 9.46
CA TRP A 41 -8.83 -5.41 9.23
C TRP A 41 -9.99 -6.07 8.50
N ILE A 42 -9.70 -6.97 7.57
CA ILE A 42 -10.71 -7.77 6.87
C ILE A 42 -11.45 -8.66 7.89
N GLN A 43 -10.73 -9.32 8.80
CA GLN A 43 -11.31 -10.16 9.86
C GLN A 43 -12.17 -9.33 10.84
N LYS A 44 -11.80 -8.08 11.10
CA LYS A 44 -12.57 -7.15 11.93
C LYS A 44 -13.85 -6.66 11.26
N ASN A 45 -13.99 -6.83 9.94
CA ASN A 45 -15.21 -6.46 9.23
C ASN A 45 -16.30 -7.52 9.44
N SER A 46 -17.43 -7.11 10.01
CA SER A 46 -18.56 -7.98 10.33
C SER A 46 -19.31 -8.52 9.10
N THR A 47 -19.12 -7.94 7.92
CA THR A 47 -19.78 -8.40 6.68
C THR A 47 -19.16 -9.69 6.13
N ILE A 48 -17.90 -9.96 6.45
CA ILE A 48 -17.15 -11.10 5.91
C ILE A 48 -17.19 -12.24 6.93
N LYS A 49 -18.08 -13.22 6.69
CA LYS A 49 -18.37 -14.28 7.65
C LYS A 49 -17.30 -15.37 7.73
N ASN A 50 -16.61 -15.65 6.62
CA ASN A 50 -15.62 -16.73 6.58
C ASN A 50 -14.47 -16.42 5.60
N LEU A 51 -13.31 -16.08 6.15
CA LEU A 51 -12.12 -15.74 5.38
C LEU A 51 -11.47 -16.94 4.67
N LEU A 52 -11.74 -18.18 5.12
CA LEU A 52 -11.19 -19.39 4.50
C LEU A 52 -11.94 -19.79 3.21
N HIS A 53 -13.16 -19.30 3.03
CA HIS A 53 -14.03 -19.62 1.88
C HIS A 53 -14.43 -18.38 1.08
N ILE A 54 -13.51 -17.42 0.92
CA ILE A 54 -13.74 -16.23 0.10
C ILE A 54 -13.87 -16.57 -1.39
N THR A 55 -14.74 -15.82 -2.05
CA THR A 55 -15.00 -15.87 -3.49
C THR A 55 -14.82 -14.49 -4.10
N THR A 56 -14.81 -14.40 -5.43
CA THR A 56 -14.70 -13.13 -6.15
C THR A 56 -15.84 -12.16 -5.84
N ALA A 57 -17.00 -12.67 -5.42
CA ALA A 57 -18.15 -11.86 -4.98
C ALA A 57 -17.89 -11.09 -3.67
N ASP A 58 -16.94 -11.55 -2.84
CA ASP A 58 -16.59 -10.93 -1.57
C ASP A 58 -15.58 -9.78 -1.74
N LEU A 59 -14.94 -9.65 -2.91
CA LEU A 59 -13.89 -8.65 -3.16
C LEU A 59 -14.32 -7.20 -2.87
N PRO A 60 -15.54 -6.74 -3.22
CA PRO A 60 -15.96 -5.38 -2.88
C PRO A 60 -15.95 -5.12 -1.37
N GLU A 61 -16.49 -6.04 -0.57
CA GLU A 61 -16.55 -5.92 0.90
C GLU A 61 -15.16 -6.00 1.53
N ILE A 62 -14.32 -6.92 1.04
CA ILE A 62 -12.91 -7.01 1.42
C ILE A 62 -12.21 -5.68 1.16
N PHE A 63 -12.42 -5.10 -0.02
CA PHE A 63 -11.77 -3.85 -0.40
C PHE A 63 -12.27 -2.65 0.42
N GLN A 64 -13.55 -2.61 0.78
CA GLN A 64 -14.07 -1.60 1.71
C GLN A 64 -13.45 -1.72 3.09
N ALA A 65 -13.26 -2.95 3.61
CA ALA A 65 -12.65 -3.18 4.91
C ALA A 65 -11.25 -2.55 5.05
N VAL A 66 -10.50 -2.47 3.94
CA VAL A 66 -9.11 -2.02 3.91
C VAL A 66 -8.90 -0.73 3.12
N LYS A 67 -9.99 -0.02 2.79
CA LYS A 67 -9.97 1.21 1.96
C LYS A 67 -9.01 2.26 2.50
N VAL A 68 -9.03 2.52 3.80
CA VAL A 68 -8.14 3.51 4.44
C VAL A 68 -6.68 3.08 4.30
N SER A 69 -6.37 1.81 4.54
CA SER A 69 -5.02 1.27 4.39
C SER A 69 -4.53 1.35 2.94
N ASN A 70 -5.42 1.15 1.95
CA ASN A 70 -5.12 1.31 0.52
C ASN A 70 -4.75 2.76 0.20
N HIS A 71 -5.54 3.72 0.67
CA HIS A 71 -5.25 5.15 0.46
C HIS A 71 -3.93 5.55 1.10
N LEU A 72 -3.63 5.08 2.31
CA LEU A 72 -2.37 5.37 3.00
C LEU A 72 -1.15 4.78 2.28
N LEU A 73 -1.24 3.55 1.77
CA LEU A 73 -0.14 2.95 1.01
C LEU A 73 0.19 3.78 -0.23
N VAL A 74 -0.81 4.08 -1.05
CA VAL A 74 -0.59 4.83 -2.29
C VAL A 74 -0.14 6.26 -1.98
N PHE A 75 -0.69 6.88 -0.94
CA PHE A 75 -0.21 8.18 -0.46
C PHE A 75 1.29 8.14 -0.12
N ASN A 76 1.75 7.17 0.66
CA ASN A 76 3.16 7.07 1.05
C ASN A 76 4.07 6.84 -0.15
N LEU A 77 3.66 6.01 -1.12
CA LEU A 77 4.41 5.77 -2.35
C LEU A 77 4.50 7.05 -3.21
N GLU A 78 3.39 7.75 -3.40
CA GLU A 78 3.34 9.00 -4.17
C GLU A 78 4.13 10.12 -3.48
N MET A 79 4.07 10.19 -2.14
CA MET A 79 4.85 11.15 -1.36
C MET A 79 6.36 10.89 -1.52
N ALA A 80 6.79 9.64 -1.39
CA ALA A 80 8.17 9.26 -1.61
C ALA A 80 8.63 9.58 -3.04
N GLU A 81 7.86 9.20 -4.07
CA GLU A 81 8.22 9.46 -5.47
C GLU A 81 8.24 10.95 -5.81
N THR A 82 7.37 11.75 -5.18
CA THR A 82 7.25 13.18 -5.48
C THR A 82 8.27 14.04 -4.74
N PHE A 83 8.60 13.70 -3.50
CA PHE A 83 9.42 14.54 -2.61
C PHE A 83 10.78 13.94 -2.25
N ILE A 84 11.06 12.70 -2.61
CA ILE A 84 12.33 12.03 -2.30
C ILE A 84 13.00 11.64 -3.62
N PHE A 85 13.69 12.61 -4.23
CA PHE A 85 14.41 12.44 -5.49
C PHE A 85 15.76 13.19 -5.47
N PRO A 86 16.74 12.77 -6.30
CA PRO A 86 18.04 13.45 -6.37
C PRO A 86 17.88 14.93 -6.72
N GLY A 87 18.49 15.82 -5.94
CA GLY A 87 18.40 17.26 -6.17
C GLY A 87 17.22 17.95 -5.46
N VAL A 88 16.37 17.23 -4.72
CA VAL A 88 15.21 17.84 -4.04
C VAL A 88 15.64 18.83 -2.97
N LYS A 89 16.69 18.51 -2.20
CA LYS A 89 17.21 19.38 -1.14
C LYS A 89 17.68 20.71 -1.72
N GLU A 90 18.49 20.67 -2.76
CA GLU A 90 19.02 21.86 -3.44
C GLU A 90 17.89 22.71 -4.05
N ARG A 91 16.81 22.07 -4.53
CA ARG A 91 15.62 22.77 -5.03
C ARG A 91 14.84 23.44 -3.90
N LEU A 92 14.68 22.77 -2.76
CA LEU A 92 14.02 23.34 -1.58
C LEU A 92 14.86 24.49 -0.99
N ASP A 93 16.17 24.31 -0.86
CA ASP A 93 17.09 25.34 -0.34
C ASP A 93 17.03 26.62 -1.18
N ARG A 94 16.96 26.51 -2.53
CA ARG A 94 16.77 27.66 -3.43
C ARG A 94 15.43 28.36 -3.28
N LEU A 95 14.44 27.69 -2.73
CA LEU A 95 13.09 28.20 -2.50
C LEU A 95 12.81 28.41 -1.02
N TYR A 96 13.84 28.66 -0.20
CA TYR A 96 13.71 28.91 1.24
C TYR A 96 12.96 27.80 2.00
N GLY A 97 13.16 26.55 1.58
CA GLY A 97 12.52 25.37 2.15
C GLY A 97 11.14 25.04 1.58
N TYR A 98 10.60 25.85 0.67
CA TYR A 98 9.29 25.60 0.07
C TYR A 98 9.39 24.67 -1.15
N PRO A 99 8.51 23.66 -1.28
CA PRO A 99 8.41 22.89 -2.50
C PRO A 99 7.93 23.77 -3.66
N PRO A 100 8.48 23.60 -4.88
CA PRO A 100 7.99 24.31 -6.07
C PRO A 100 6.49 24.11 -6.25
N THR A 101 5.75 25.17 -6.59
CA THR A 101 4.28 25.14 -6.77
C THR A 101 3.86 24.02 -7.73
N VAL A 102 4.58 23.82 -8.83
CA VAL A 102 4.32 22.76 -9.81
C VAL A 102 4.37 21.35 -9.19
N ILE A 103 5.29 21.12 -8.24
CA ILE A 103 5.39 19.84 -7.53
C ILE A 103 4.18 19.66 -6.59
N VAL A 104 3.79 20.73 -5.88
CA VAL A 104 2.63 20.71 -4.98
C VAL A 104 1.33 20.48 -5.74
N GLU A 105 1.10 21.18 -6.85
CA GLU A 105 -0.09 21.04 -7.68
C GLU A 105 -0.20 19.63 -8.29
N LYS A 106 0.93 19.10 -8.78
CA LYS A 106 1.00 17.71 -9.28
C LYS A 106 0.66 16.73 -8.16
N PHE A 107 1.20 16.93 -6.97
CA PHE A 107 0.91 16.08 -5.81
C PHE A 107 -0.57 16.15 -5.40
N GLN A 108 -1.14 17.36 -5.29
CA GLN A 108 -2.56 17.55 -4.98
C GLN A 108 -3.48 16.87 -6.01
N THR A 109 -3.10 16.88 -7.29
CA THR A 109 -3.82 16.18 -8.35
C THR A 109 -3.78 14.66 -8.13
N ARG A 110 -2.61 14.12 -7.76
CA ARG A 110 -2.46 12.70 -7.40
C ARG A 110 -3.27 12.33 -6.15
N LEU A 111 -3.35 13.20 -5.14
CA LEU A 111 -4.18 12.98 -3.95
C LEU A 111 -5.66 12.79 -4.28
N LYS A 112 -6.18 13.54 -5.25
CA LYS A 112 -7.57 13.35 -5.72
C LYS A 112 -7.76 11.96 -6.36
N ALA A 113 -6.79 11.50 -7.13
CA ALA A 113 -6.81 10.15 -7.72
C ALA A 113 -6.72 9.05 -6.64
N ILE A 114 -5.91 9.23 -5.59
CA ILE A 114 -5.82 8.29 -4.46
C ILE A 114 -7.18 8.13 -3.79
N LYS A 115 -7.89 9.23 -3.53
CA LYS A 115 -9.23 9.20 -2.92
C LYS A 115 -10.26 8.43 -3.75
N ALA A 116 -10.06 8.37 -5.07
CA ALA A 116 -10.92 7.66 -6.00
C ALA A 116 -10.64 6.14 -6.08
N ILE A 117 -9.64 5.63 -5.36
CA ILE A 117 -9.36 4.18 -5.31
C ILE A 117 -10.51 3.49 -4.55
N ASP A 118 -11.35 2.79 -5.30
CA ASP A 118 -12.59 2.14 -4.83
C ASP A 118 -12.63 0.62 -5.09
N ARG A 119 -11.69 0.10 -5.89
CA ARG A 119 -11.62 -1.31 -6.29
C ARG A 119 -10.18 -1.79 -6.47
N TYR A 120 -9.98 -3.10 -6.42
CA TYR A 120 -8.65 -3.71 -6.45
C TYR A 120 -7.87 -3.42 -7.74
N SER A 121 -8.52 -3.39 -8.91
CA SER A 121 -7.83 -3.15 -10.18
C SER A 121 -7.16 -1.77 -10.24
N VAL A 122 -7.85 -0.74 -9.71
CA VAL A 122 -7.33 0.63 -9.60
C VAL A 122 -6.18 0.68 -8.60
N LEU A 123 -6.28 -0.04 -7.46
CA LEU A 123 -5.17 -0.15 -6.52
C LEU A 123 -3.95 -0.82 -7.16
N MET A 124 -4.12 -1.95 -7.85
CA MET A 124 -3.03 -2.68 -8.47
C MET A 124 -2.31 -1.81 -9.52
N GLN A 125 -3.04 -0.98 -10.25
CA GLN A 125 -2.46 0.01 -11.14
C GLN A 125 -1.64 1.06 -10.38
N ALA A 126 -2.21 1.62 -9.31
CA ALA A 126 -1.53 2.63 -8.50
C ALA A 126 -0.22 2.12 -7.88
N ILE A 127 -0.18 0.86 -7.45
CA ILE A 127 1.01 0.23 -6.84
C ILE A 127 1.89 -0.54 -7.84
N ARG A 128 1.61 -0.41 -9.15
CA ARG A 128 2.37 -1.05 -10.24
C ARG A 128 2.48 -2.58 -10.07
N LEU A 129 1.35 -3.22 -9.77
CA LEU A 129 1.17 -4.68 -9.71
C LEU A 129 0.15 -5.20 -10.73
N SER A 130 -0.33 -4.37 -11.66
CA SER A 130 -1.27 -4.79 -12.71
C SER A 130 -0.76 -5.92 -13.59
N ASP A 131 0.56 -6.06 -13.75
CA ASP A 131 1.16 -7.16 -14.51
C ASP A 131 1.20 -8.48 -13.73
N THR A 132 1.04 -8.42 -12.41
CA THR A 132 1.06 -9.59 -11.51
C THR A 132 -0.35 -10.04 -11.14
N ILE A 133 -1.26 -9.10 -10.89
CA ILE A 133 -2.65 -9.36 -10.50
C ILE A 133 -3.54 -8.84 -11.64
N LYS A 134 -3.89 -9.74 -12.56
CA LYS A 134 -4.60 -9.41 -13.81
C LYS A 134 -6.09 -9.70 -13.72
N SER A 135 -6.49 -10.57 -12.81
CA SER A 135 -7.86 -11.06 -12.68
C SER A 135 -8.36 -10.99 -11.23
N PRO A 136 -9.69 -11.07 -11.02
CA PRO A 136 -10.27 -11.25 -9.68
C PRO A 136 -9.74 -12.50 -8.97
N ASP A 137 -9.49 -13.59 -9.72
CA ASP A 137 -9.00 -14.85 -9.16
C ASP A 137 -7.57 -14.71 -8.64
N ASP A 138 -6.69 -14.00 -9.37
CA ASP A 138 -5.34 -13.67 -8.89
C ASP A 138 -5.38 -12.89 -7.56
N MET A 139 -6.38 -12.01 -7.41
CA MET A 139 -6.57 -11.24 -6.18
C MET A 139 -7.03 -12.14 -5.04
N ILE A 140 -7.93 -13.10 -5.28
CA ILE A 140 -8.34 -14.08 -4.28
C ILE A 140 -7.15 -14.93 -3.85
N ASP A 141 -6.31 -15.37 -4.78
CA ASP A 141 -5.11 -16.15 -4.46
C ASP A 141 -4.08 -15.33 -3.68
N LEU A 142 -3.95 -14.04 -3.96
CA LEU A 142 -3.16 -13.13 -3.14
C LEU A 142 -3.72 -13.03 -1.71
N ILE A 143 -5.03 -12.89 -1.54
CA ILE A 143 -5.65 -12.80 -0.21
C ILE A 143 -5.47 -14.11 0.56
N LYS A 144 -5.68 -15.27 -0.07
CA LYS A 144 -5.47 -16.58 0.56
C LYS A 144 -4.02 -16.76 1.04
N ARG A 145 -3.03 -16.38 0.22
CA ARG A 145 -1.62 -16.37 0.64
C ARG A 145 -1.38 -15.40 1.78
N SER A 146 -2.00 -14.23 1.74
CA SER A 146 -1.86 -13.21 2.78
C SER A 146 -2.46 -13.66 4.12
N ILE A 147 -3.54 -14.47 4.12
CA ILE A 147 -4.08 -15.11 5.34
C ILE A 147 -3.02 -16.01 5.97
N HIS A 148 -2.37 -16.84 5.16
CA HIS A 148 -1.31 -17.73 5.64
C HIS A 148 -0.15 -16.95 6.28
N VAL A 149 0.35 -15.91 5.61
CA VAL A 149 1.42 -15.06 6.12
C VAL A 149 0.98 -14.30 7.38
N SER A 150 -0.25 -13.77 7.40
CA SER A 150 -0.83 -13.07 8.55
C SER A 150 -0.88 -13.95 9.80
N ASN A 151 -1.23 -15.22 9.64
CA ASN A 151 -1.24 -16.20 10.72
C ASN A 151 0.18 -16.55 11.19
N GLN A 152 1.12 -16.79 10.26
CA GLN A 152 2.53 -17.05 10.59
C GLN A 152 3.17 -15.89 11.37
N GLN A 153 2.81 -14.65 11.02
CA GLN A 153 3.30 -13.44 11.68
C GLN A 153 2.51 -13.07 12.94
N GLY A 154 1.45 -13.80 13.27
CA GLY A 154 0.63 -13.57 14.47
C GLY A 154 -0.14 -12.24 14.44
N TYR A 155 -0.55 -11.79 13.25
CA TYR A 155 -1.51 -10.69 13.10
C TYR A 155 -2.94 -11.16 13.32
N THR A 156 -3.23 -12.38 12.89
CA THR A 156 -4.52 -13.04 13.01
C THR A 156 -4.34 -14.48 13.52
N ASN A 157 -5.43 -15.06 14.00
CA ASN A 157 -5.52 -16.48 14.39
C ASN A 157 -6.69 -17.11 13.62
N ILE A 158 -6.61 -17.12 12.29
CA ILE A 158 -7.64 -17.68 11.39
C ILE A 158 -7.33 -19.14 11.11
#